data_AF-A0A965CMC6-F1
#
_entry.id   AF-A0A965CMC6-F1
#
_cell.length_a   1.000
_cell.length_b   1.000
_cell.length_c   1.000
_cell.angle_alpha   90.00
_cell.angle_beta   90.00
_cell.angle_gamma   90.00
#
_symmetry.space_group_name_H-M   'P 1'
#
loop_
_entity.id
_entity.type
_entity.pdbx_description
1 polymer ?
#
loop_
_entity_poly.entity_id
_entity_poly.type
_entity_poly.pdbx_seq_one_letter_code
_entity_poly.pdbx_strand_id
1 'polypeptide(L)'
;ARIFNPIWDTVQTGTTFSRSIKPYLLTLQEGTSNPFLPQPHAPGGTEASQSSQEERGAASEAGETDKAKNKSEAQPSRTPQLRIDLEGIRERIVEFPVPEGLYEQVLGLPNKVLFTETPLLGSIHGEGVEPEDNNQGVLWVYDFEKQEKEVIAHEVDQVEVNPAGKTMLYFSGNQIRILEAGVPVPDESESDGTPSRKSGWLDLSRVRIAINYQDEWSQMFREAWRLQKEFFWNEQLSGVDWNAVYRRYENLLSRIGSRSELSDLIWEMQGELGTSHAYEYGGDYPFSPQYPVGQLGADLEYEPSRKAWVFRKIYRGDIWRIHQHSPLAEPGQQVQENDLLLEIGGVPLDGSTSPGELLVHQAGQAVQLTVKTPGKKESKRKIIVKTLIHEGKTRYREWVKQNLKFVEAQSEGRVGYLHIPDMDTEGIAEFHRGYLSQVDREGLIIDARFNAGGWVSPLVLEKLTHRHLGYDVPRWGSPESYPYHTLRGHLVLISNQFTGSDGDMFTASFKQLKLGKVIGKRTWGGVVGIDGRYQLVDGTTTTQPQYSIWFHHAGWSVENYGVDPDLVVEDPPQSYSNGMDHQLKRAVEVIQKILEEDPLPKIQDFKGNSR
;
A
#
# COMPACT_ATOMS: atom_id res chain seq x y z
N ALA A 1 4.78 -25.35 3.19
CA ALA A 1 3.37 -25.57 3.56
C ALA A 1 2.76 -24.23 3.99
N ARG A 2 1.44 -24.06 3.92
CA ARG A 2 0.75 -22.89 4.53
C ARG A 2 -0.02 -23.36 5.75
N ILE A 3 -0.10 -22.50 6.76
CA ILE A 3 -0.88 -22.75 7.97
C ILE A 3 -2.20 -22.00 7.87
N PHE A 4 -3.30 -22.73 8.05
CA PHE A 4 -4.67 -22.20 7.97
C PHE A 4 -5.22 -21.95 9.37
N ASN A 5 -4.59 -21.02 10.08
CA ASN A 5 -5.03 -20.57 11.39
C ASN A 5 -5.77 -19.22 11.27
N PRO A 6 -7.12 -19.19 11.35
CA PRO A 6 -7.88 -17.98 11.10
C PRO A 6 -7.77 -16.99 12.27
N ILE A 7 -7.63 -15.71 11.94
CA ILE A 7 -7.77 -14.58 12.85
C ILE A 7 -9.12 -13.92 12.57
N TRP A 8 -9.93 -13.75 13.61
CA TRP A 8 -11.23 -13.08 13.49
C TRP A 8 -11.06 -11.59 13.18
N ASP A 9 -11.77 -11.14 12.16
CA ASP A 9 -11.82 -9.72 11.80
C ASP A 9 -12.55 -8.93 12.91
N THR A 10 -12.00 -7.77 13.28
CA THR A 10 -12.52 -6.95 14.38
C THR A 10 -13.52 -5.89 13.93
N VAL A 11 -13.71 -5.74 12.62
CA VAL A 11 -14.53 -4.71 11.98
C VAL A 11 -15.82 -5.30 11.39
N GLN A 12 -15.76 -6.52 10.85
CA GLN A 12 -16.90 -7.19 10.23
C GLN A 12 -16.85 -8.71 10.44
N THR A 13 -17.94 -9.40 10.13
CA THR A 13 -17.97 -10.86 10.11
C THR A 13 -17.06 -11.38 9.00
N GLY A 14 -15.95 -12.00 9.40
CA GLY A 14 -14.95 -12.57 8.51
C GLY A 14 -13.75 -13.09 9.28
N THR A 15 -12.87 -13.80 8.57
CA THR A 15 -11.56 -14.23 9.07
C THR A 15 -10.47 -13.89 8.06
N THR A 16 -9.26 -13.72 8.57
CA THR A 16 -8.04 -13.50 7.78
C THR A 16 -6.96 -14.51 8.19
N PHE A 17 -6.02 -14.80 7.28
CA PHE A 17 -4.91 -15.74 7.49
C PHE A 17 -3.57 -15.00 7.38
N SER A 18 -3.43 -13.92 8.15
CA SER A 18 -2.30 -12.97 8.03
C SER A 18 -0.96 -13.50 8.57
N ARG A 19 -0.96 -14.56 9.39
CA ARG A 19 0.27 -15.25 9.86
C ARG A 19 0.30 -16.69 9.35
N SER A 20 0.27 -16.89 8.04
CA SER A 20 0.10 -18.24 7.47
C SER A 20 1.41 -18.96 7.11
N ILE A 21 2.57 -18.42 7.51
CA ILE A 21 3.90 -18.91 7.11
C ILE A 21 4.69 -19.39 8.33
N LYS A 22 5.45 -20.48 8.13
CA LYS A 22 6.55 -20.93 8.98
C LYS A 22 7.72 -21.42 8.11
N PRO A 23 8.97 -21.35 8.61
CA PRO A 23 10.07 -22.03 7.98
C PRO A 23 9.98 -23.54 8.22
N TYR A 24 10.40 -24.32 7.22
CA TYR A 24 10.45 -25.77 7.26
C TYR A 24 11.79 -26.25 6.73
N LEU A 25 12.35 -27.32 7.30
CA LEU A 25 13.47 -28.04 6.68
C LEU A 25 12.98 -29.30 5.99
N LEU A 26 13.79 -29.77 5.05
CA LEU A 26 13.62 -31.02 4.33
C LEU A 26 14.88 -31.86 4.55
N THR A 27 14.78 -33.03 5.18
CA THR A 27 15.96 -33.90 5.30
C THR A 27 16.25 -34.59 3.98
N LEU A 28 17.50 -34.50 3.52
CA LEU A 28 17.90 -35.01 2.19
C LEU A 28 18.15 -36.51 2.18
N GLN A 29 18.47 -37.11 3.34
CA GLN A 29 18.71 -38.54 3.50
C GLN A 29 17.64 -39.16 4.39
N GLU A 30 17.27 -40.40 4.10
CA GLU A 30 16.22 -41.12 4.84
C GLU A 30 16.56 -41.31 6.33
N GLY A 31 17.84 -41.55 6.65
CA GLY A 31 18.31 -41.79 8.02
C GLY A 31 18.57 -40.53 8.86
N THR A 32 18.37 -39.32 8.31
CA THR A 32 18.62 -38.08 9.06
C THR A 32 17.52 -37.83 10.07
N SER A 33 17.89 -37.74 11.36
CA SER A 33 16.97 -37.39 12.44
C SER A 33 16.51 -35.94 12.38
N ASN A 34 15.37 -35.65 13.01
CA ASN A 34 14.88 -34.28 13.20
C ASN A 34 15.91 -33.47 14.05
N PRO A 35 16.50 -32.40 13.52
CA PRO A 35 17.54 -31.63 14.21
C PRO A 35 17.01 -30.74 15.34
N PHE A 36 15.69 -30.56 15.45
CA PHE A 36 15.07 -29.78 16.54
C PHE A 36 14.73 -30.61 17.77
N LEU A 37 14.95 -31.92 17.74
CA LEU A 37 14.75 -32.77 18.91
C LEU A 37 16.02 -32.79 19.75
N PRO A 38 15.96 -32.48 21.07
CA PRO A 38 17.13 -32.50 21.93
C PRO A 38 17.76 -33.88 21.98
N GLN A 39 19.09 -33.92 21.83
CA GLN A 39 19.86 -35.13 22.11
C GLN A 39 20.05 -35.24 23.64
N PRO A 40 19.74 -36.39 24.25
CA PRO A 40 19.90 -36.56 25.69
C PRO A 40 21.38 -36.52 26.08
N HIS A 41 21.76 -35.54 26.89
CA HIS A 41 23.10 -35.44 27.49
C HIS A 41 23.02 -35.55 29.02
N ALA A 42 23.95 -36.31 29.61
CA ALA A 42 24.09 -36.37 31.07
C ALA A 42 24.61 -35.02 31.59
N PRO A 43 24.05 -34.46 32.69
CA PRO A 43 24.55 -33.22 33.28
C PRO A 43 26.04 -33.34 33.62
N GLY A 44 26.88 -32.44 33.08
CA GLY A 44 28.33 -32.41 33.32
C GLY A 44 29.21 -33.19 32.32
N GLY A 45 28.63 -33.74 31.24
CA GLY A 45 29.41 -34.31 30.14
C GLY A 45 29.90 -33.22 29.18
N THR A 46 31.21 -33.11 28.99
CA THR A 46 31.82 -32.28 27.93
C THR A 46 31.35 -32.73 26.55
N GLU A 47 31.03 -31.78 25.68
CA GLU A 47 30.62 -31.93 24.28
C GLU A 47 31.55 -32.90 23.53
N ALA A 48 31.12 -34.17 23.43
CA ALA A 48 31.78 -35.15 22.59
C ALA A 48 31.10 -35.14 21.22
N SER A 49 31.77 -34.45 20.29
CA SER A 49 31.61 -34.58 18.84
C SER A 49 31.31 -36.01 18.42
N GLN A 50 30.19 -36.22 17.73
CA GLN A 50 29.92 -37.49 17.05
C GLN A 50 30.83 -37.62 15.82
N SER A 51 32.02 -38.16 16.02
CA SER A 51 32.78 -38.85 14.97
C SER A 51 33.17 -40.23 15.49
N SER A 52 32.30 -41.22 15.29
CA SER A 52 32.68 -42.63 15.46
C SER A 52 31.79 -43.56 14.65
N GLN A 53 32.15 -43.73 13.39
CA GLN A 53 32.10 -45.05 12.75
C GLN A 53 33.46 -45.31 12.13
N GLU A 54 34.32 -45.99 12.89
CA GLU A 54 35.25 -47.03 12.44
C GLU A 54 36.23 -47.33 13.58
N GLU A 55 36.00 -48.42 14.31
CA GLU A 55 37.11 -49.17 14.91
C GLU A 55 36.66 -50.59 15.30
N ARG A 56 37.26 -51.58 14.64
CA ARG A 56 37.47 -52.93 15.17
C ARG A 56 38.84 -53.41 14.69
N GLY A 57 39.77 -53.62 15.63
CA GLY A 57 40.93 -54.46 15.35
C GLY A 57 42.19 -54.25 16.20
N ALA A 58 42.14 -54.70 17.46
CA ALA A 58 43.18 -55.44 18.20
C ALA A 58 44.62 -54.89 18.38
N ALA A 59 44.90 -54.56 19.65
CA ALA A 59 46.11 -54.68 20.48
C ALA A 59 47.43 -55.30 19.93
N SER A 60 48.57 -54.63 20.21
CA SER A 60 49.66 -55.14 21.09
C SER A 60 50.83 -54.14 21.29
N GLU A 61 51.19 -53.96 22.57
CA GLU A 61 52.43 -53.56 23.26
C GLU A 61 53.68 -52.90 22.59
N ALA A 62 54.20 -51.92 23.36
CA ALA A 62 55.60 -51.62 23.73
C ALA A 62 56.54 -50.79 22.81
N GLY A 63 57.20 -49.78 23.42
CA GLY A 63 58.54 -49.30 23.01
C GLY A 63 58.74 -47.78 22.94
N GLU A 64 59.78 -47.30 23.61
CA GLU A 64 60.20 -45.90 23.81
C GLU A 64 60.77 -45.14 22.60
N THR A 65 60.72 -43.80 22.71
CA THR A 65 61.64 -42.75 22.19
C THR A 65 61.85 -42.54 20.68
N ASP A 66 61.65 -41.27 20.27
CA ASP A 66 62.65 -40.35 19.69
C ASP A 66 62.22 -39.58 18.42
N LYS A 67 62.68 -38.32 18.36
CA LYS A 67 62.37 -37.28 17.37
C LYS A 67 62.82 -37.65 15.95
N ALA A 68 61.97 -37.44 14.94
CA ALA A 68 62.41 -36.93 13.64
C ALA A 68 61.24 -36.38 12.79
N LYS A 69 61.51 -35.24 12.17
CA LYS A 69 60.73 -34.57 11.12
C LYS A 69 60.29 -35.54 10.01
N ASN A 70 59.03 -35.47 9.60
CA ASN A 70 58.68 -35.67 8.20
C ASN A 70 57.47 -34.81 7.80
N LYS A 71 57.69 -33.94 6.82
CA LYS A 71 56.63 -33.27 6.05
C LYS A 71 55.92 -34.36 5.24
N SER A 72 54.68 -34.70 5.59
CA SER A 72 53.78 -35.39 4.66
C SER A 72 52.87 -34.35 4.01
N GLU A 73 52.93 -34.30 2.69
CA GLU A 73 52.02 -33.58 1.82
C GLU A 73 50.56 -33.90 2.18
N ALA A 74 49.78 -32.85 2.42
CA ALA A 74 48.35 -32.96 2.65
C ALA A 74 47.66 -33.42 1.36
N GLN A 75 47.04 -34.60 1.41
CA GLN A 75 46.10 -35.04 0.37
C GLN A 75 44.93 -34.05 0.28
N PRO A 76 44.44 -33.73 -0.92
CA PRO A 76 43.28 -32.86 -1.07
C PRO A 76 42.06 -33.54 -0.44
N SER A 77 41.43 -32.87 0.52
CA SER A 77 40.19 -33.37 1.13
C SER A 77 39.13 -33.52 0.04
N ARG A 78 38.67 -34.76 -0.17
CA ARG A 78 37.48 -35.03 -0.98
C ARG A 78 36.33 -34.23 -0.39
N THR A 79 35.77 -33.32 -1.16
CA THR A 79 34.48 -32.68 -0.84
C THR A 79 33.48 -33.80 -0.55
N PRO A 80 32.80 -33.82 0.62
CA PRO A 80 31.86 -34.87 0.94
C PRO A 80 30.80 -34.95 -0.16
N GLN A 81 30.62 -36.14 -0.72
CA GLN A 81 29.68 -36.34 -1.82
C GLN A 81 28.26 -36.21 -1.27
N LEU A 82 27.52 -35.19 -1.70
CA LEU A 82 26.14 -34.95 -1.30
C LEU A 82 25.26 -36.11 -1.79
N ARG A 83 24.75 -36.94 -0.87
CA ARG A 83 23.77 -37.97 -1.15
C ARG A 83 22.36 -37.45 -0.89
N ILE A 84 21.47 -37.65 -1.85
CA ILE A 84 20.05 -37.27 -1.78
C ILE A 84 19.21 -38.52 -2.06
N ASP A 85 18.38 -38.93 -1.09
CA ASP A 85 17.46 -40.05 -1.25
C ASP A 85 16.10 -39.50 -1.70
N LEU A 86 15.76 -39.62 -3.00
CA LEU A 86 14.53 -38.99 -3.54
C LEU A 86 13.23 -39.70 -3.14
N GLU A 87 13.31 -40.99 -2.82
CA GLU A 87 12.16 -41.76 -2.36
C GLU A 87 11.65 -41.21 -1.01
N GLY A 88 10.34 -40.96 -0.92
CA GLY A 88 9.71 -40.40 0.29
C GLY A 88 10.11 -38.97 0.65
N ILE A 89 10.92 -38.27 -0.15
CA ILE A 89 11.49 -36.96 0.24
C ILE A 89 10.44 -35.93 0.66
N ARG A 90 9.26 -35.91 0.01
CA ARG A 90 8.16 -34.99 0.34
C ARG A 90 7.56 -35.20 1.73
N GLU A 91 7.78 -36.35 2.35
CA GLU A 91 7.29 -36.71 3.68
C GLU A 91 8.31 -36.35 4.78
N ARG A 92 9.55 -36.04 4.41
CA ARG A 92 10.65 -35.73 5.33
C ARG A 92 10.76 -34.23 5.67
N ILE A 93 9.61 -33.59 5.79
CA ILE A 93 9.49 -32.17 6.13
C ILE A 93 9.38 -32.04 7.64
N VAL A 94 10.17 -31.12 8.21
CA VAL A 94 10.14 -30.81 9.63
C VAL A 94 9.92 -29.31 9.81
N GLU A 95 8.97 -28.97 10.67
CA GLU A 95 8.63 -27.60 11.03
C GLU A 95 9.67 -26.99 11.97
N PHE A 96 10.04 -25.73 11.75
CA PHE A 96 10.88 -25.00 12.69
C PHE A 96 10.12 -24.73 14.00
N PRO A 97 10.79 -24.77 15.17
CA PRO A 97 10.18 -24.52 16.47
C PRO A 97 9.95 -23.02 16.72
N VAL A 98 9.26 -22.35 15.80
CA VAL A 98 8.92 -20.92 15.83
C VAL A 98 7.41 -20.73 15.71
N PRO A 99 6.85 -19.63 16.24
CA PRO A 99 5.45 -19.30 16.01
C PRO A 99 5.16 -19.04 14.53
N GLU A 100 3.89 -18.93 14.20
CA GLU A 100 3.44 -18.54 12.87
C GLU A 100 3.72 -17.05 12.65
N GLY A 101 4.21 -16.68 11.46
CA GLY A 101 4.62 -15.32 11.14
C GLY A 101 4.63 -15.04 9.64
N LEU A 102 5.37 -14.02 9.24
CA LEU A 102 5.70 -13.70 7.85
C LEU A 102 7.20 -13.85 7.68
N TYR A 103 7.62 -14.99 7.15
CA TYR A 103 9.02 -15.29 6.92
C TYR A 103 9.35 -15.21 5.44
N GLU A 104 10.41 -14.50 5.08
CA GLU A 104 10.70 -14.16 3.68
C GLU A 104 11.96 -14.84 3.13
N GLN A 105 13.05 -14.81 3.90
CA GLN A 105 14.31 -15.46 3.54
C GLN A 105 14.67 -16.56 4.54
N VAL A 106 15.25 -17.66 4.03
CA VAL A 106 15.85 -18.73 4.84
C VAL A 106 17.21 -19.08 4.24
N LEU A 107 18.28 -18.89 5.01
CA LEU A 107 19.67 -19.09 4.56
C LEU A 107 20.37 -20.07 5.49
N GLY A 108 20.85 -21.19 4.94
CA GLY A 108 21.57 -22.21 5.71
C GLY A 108 23.01 -21.81 6.01
N LEU A 109 23.46 -22.08 7.23
CA LEU A 109 24.85 -21.97 7.69
C LEU A 109 25.32 -23.33 8.26
N PRO A 110 26.62 -23.56 8.45
CA PRO A 110 27.09 -24.71 9.21
C PRO A 110 26.47 -24.69 10.62
N ASN A 111 25.68 -25.72 10.93
CA ASN A 111 24.97 -25.89 12.21
C ASN A 111 24.03 -24.75 12.64
N LYS A 112 23.71 -23.81 11.75
CA LYS A 112 22.77 -22.73 12.02
C LYS A 112 21.90 -22.44 10.80
N VAL A 113 20.85 -21.68 11.00
CA VAL A 113 20.02 -21.15 9.91
C VAL A 113 19.61 -19.72 10.23
N LEU A 114 19.77 -18.85 9.24
CA LEU A 114 19.25 -17.49 9.30
C LEU A 114 17.87 -17.44 8.66
N PHE A 115 17.00 -16.61 9.20
CA PHE A 115 15.72 -16.32 8.57
C PHE A 115 15.25 -14.91 8.91
N THR A 116 14.57 -14.28 7.95
CA THR A 116 13.98 -12.95 8.14
C THR A 116 12.50 -13.08 8.47
N GLU A 117 12.03 -12.24 9.38
CA GLU A 117 10.62 -12.10 9.75
C GLU A 117 10.19 -10.64 9.59
N THR A 118 9.07 -10.40 8.93
CA THR A 118 8.48 -9.07 8.79
C THR A 118 7.20 -8.95 9.64
N PRO A 119 6.97 -7.81 10.31
CA PRO A 119 5.74 -7.62 11.08
C PRO A 119 4.54 -7.40 10.16
N LEU A 120 3.34 -7.60 10.72
CA LEU A 120 2.11 -7.21 10.05
C LEU A 120 1.95 -5.69 10.09
N LEU A 121 2.13 -5.06 8.93
CA LEU A 121 1.98 -3.62 8.76
C LEU A 121 0.63 -3.28 8.11
N GLY A 122 0.09 -2.11 8.44
CA GLY A 122 -1.05 -1.54 7.73
C GLY A 122 -0.63 -1.02 6.35
N SER A 123 -1.51 -1.12 5.37
CA SER A 123 -1.20 -0.76 3.97
C SER A 123 -1.65 0.66 3.59
N ILE A 124 -2.23 1.43 4.51
CA ILE A 124 -2.56 2.84 4.27
C ILE A 124 -1.34 3.69 4.60
N HIS A 125 -0.72 4.26 3.58
CA HIS A 125 0.35 5.24 3.75
C HIS A 125 -0.25 6.66 3.80
N GLY A 126 0.19 7.48 4.76
CA GLY A 126 -0.29 8.85 4.89
C GLY A 126 0.30 9.76 3.82
N GLU A 127 -0.49 10.69 3.27
CA GLU A 127 0.05 11.76 2.41
C GLU A 127 0.95 12.69 3.24
N GLY A 128 2.18 12.93 2.80
CA GLY A 128 3.14 13.80 3.50
C GLY A 128 3.69 13.21 4.79
N VAL A 129 3.38 11.94 5.10
CA VAL A 129 4.20 11.13 6.00
C VAL A 129 5.28 10.59 5.07
N GLU A 130 6.52 11.08 5.21
CA GLU A 130 7.69 10.32 4.74
C GLU A 130 7.40 8.87 5.12
N PRO A 131 7.45 7.88 4.21
CA PRO A 131 7.40 6.51 4.67
C PRO A 131 8.47 6.43 5.75
N GLU A 132 8.06 6.37 7.03
CA GLU A 132 8.97 5.96 8.09
C GLU A 132 9.60 4.71 7.51
N ASP A 133 10.93 4.62 7.50
CA ASP A 133 11.65 3.45 7.01
C ASP A 133 10.94 2.24 7.64
N ASN A 134 10.02 1.64 6.88
CA ASN A 134 9.10 0.61 7.38
C ASN A 134 9.85 -0.70 7.49
N ASN A 135 11.17 -0.62 7.41
CA ASN A 135 12.10 -1.65 7.68
C ASN A 135 12.03 -2.00 9.16
N GLN A 136 11.03 -2.79 9.49
CA GLN A 136 10.84 -3.41 10.79
C GLN A 136 11.17 -4.91 10.70
N GLY A 137 11.87 -5.32 9.64
CA GLY A 137 12.30 -6.70 9.46
C GLY A 137 13.29 -7.11 10.54
N VAL A 138 13.16 -8.35 11.01
CA VAL A 138 14.04 -8.93 12.03
C VAL A 138 14.80 -10.09 11.41
N LEU A 139 16.12 -10.05 11.51
CA LEU A 139 16.99 -11.17 11.15
C LEU A 139 17.21 -12.04 12.38
N TRP A 140 16.79 -13.29 12.27
CA TRP A 140 16.97 -14.31 13.30
C TRP A 140 18.07 -15.29 12.92
N VAL A 141 18.68 -15.89 13.93
CA VAL A 141 19.46 -17.13 13.81
C VAL A 141 18.82 -18.21 14.67
N TYR A 142 18.77 -19.44 14.16
CA TYR A 142 18.54 -20.64 14.96
C TYR A 142 19.82 -21.48 14.97
N ASP A 143 20.26 -21.87 16.15
CA ASP A 143 21.44 -22.71 16.37
C ASP A 143 20.99 -24.14 16.69
N PHE A 144 21.35 -25.12 15.85
CA PHE A 144 20.89 -26.50 16.01
C PHE A 144 21.58 -27.23 17.17
N GLU A 145 22.78 -26.80 17.58
CA GLU A 145 23.48 -27.38 18.74
C GLU A 145 22.86 -26.87 20.04
N LYS A 146 22.65 -25.55 20.14
CA LYS A 146 22.02 -24.94 21.33
C LYS A 146 20.52 -25.16 21.40
N GLN A 147 19.88 -25.41 20.26
CA GLN A 147 18.42 -25.47 20.09
C GLN A 147 17.70 -24.18 20.46
N GLU A 148 18.37 -23.06 20.24
CA GLU A 148 17.91 -21.73 20.62
C GLU A 148 17.83 -20.82 19.39
N LYS A 149 16.92 -19.84 19.46
CA LYS A 149 16.85 -18.75 18.48
C LYS A 149 17.24 -17.44 19.13
N GLU A 150 17.98 -16.63 18.39
CA GLU A 150 18.45 -15.31 18.82
C GLU A 150 18.20 -14.28 17.71
N VAL A 151 18.01 -13.03 18.10
CA VAL A 151 17.97 -11.91 17.15
C VAL A 151 19.41 -11.54 16.79
N ILE A 152 19.66 -11.39 15.50
CA ILE A 152 20.93 -10.92 14.96
C ILE A 152 20.90 -9.40 14.74
N ALA A 153 19.83 -8.92 14.10
CA ALA A 153 19.65 -7.52 13.75
C ALA A 153 18.17 -7.17 13.59
N HIS A 154 17.85 -5.92 13.91
CA HIS A 154 16.59 -5.26 13.57
C HIS A 154 16.80 -4.39 12.33
N GLU A 155 15.68 -3.94 11.75
CA GLU A 155 15.69 -3.08 10.57
C GLU A 155 16.46 -3.75 9.41
N VAL A 156 16.07 -4.99 9.09
CA VAL A 156 16.63 -5.78 7.98
C VAL A 156 15.64 -5.91 6.83
N ASP A 157 15.98 -5.34 5.67
CA ASP A 157 15.19 -5.48 4.44
C ASP A 157 15.51 -6.77 3.69
N GLN A 158 16.81 -7.03 3.50
CA GLN A 158 17.31 -8.17 2.78
C GLN A 158 18.66 -8.58 3.35
N VAL A 159 18.90 -9.90 3.41
CA VAL A 159 20.19 -10.48 3.80
C VAL A 159 20.73 -11.39 2.70
N GLU A 160 22.04 -11.36 2.53
CA GLU A 160 22.82 -12.27 1.71
C GLU A 160 23.98 -12.86 2.52
N VAL A 161 24.37 -14.08 2.18
CA VAL A 161 25.50 -14.78 2.81
C VAL A 161 26.45 -15.24 1.72
N ASN A 162 27.75 -15.09 1.94
CA ASN A 162 28.74 -15.58 0.98
C ASN A 162 28.70 -17.11 0.84
N PRO A 163 29.17 -17.70 -0.27
CA PRO A 163 29.15 -19.16 -0.45
C PRO A 163 29.87 -19.97 0.64
N ALA A 164 30.79 -19.34 1.37
CA ALA A 164 31.51 -19.96 2.48
C ALA A 164 30.72 -19.98 3.81
N GLY A 165 29.58 -19.29 3.90
CA GLY A 165 28.77 -19.21 5.12
C GLY A 165 29.41 -18.43 6.26
N LYS A 166 30.43 -17.60 5.99
CA LYS A 166 31.22 -16.89 7.02
C LYS A 166 30.87 -15.42 7.15
N THR A 167 30.42 -14.82 6.06
CA THR A 167 30.17 -13.38 5.99
C THR A 167 28.76 -13.18 5.50
N MET A 168 28.01 -12.35 6.20
CA MET A 168 26.70 -11.89 5.79
C MET A 168 26.75 -10.39 5.47
N LEU A 169 25.93 -9.98 4.52
CA LEU A 169 25.62 -8.60 4.19
C LEU A 169 24.12 -8.43 4.34
N TYR A 170 23.68 -7.35 4.97
CA TYR A 170 22.27 -7.00 4.99
C TYR A 170 22.04 -5.52 4.69
N PHE A 171 20.85 -5.23 4.16
CA PHE A 171 20.35 -3.90 3.86
C PHE A 171 19.47 -3.40 4.99
N SER A 172 19.68 -2.14 5.36
CA SER A 172 18.89 -1.44 6.37
C SER A 172 18.57 -0.04 5.84
N GLY A 173 17.41 0.11 5.21
CA GLY A 173 17.06 1.29 4.44
C GLY A 173 18.11 1.55 3.35
N ASN A 174 18.68 2.75 3.34
CA ASN A 174 19.72 3.14 2.38
C ASN A 174 21.15 2.74 2.82
N GLN A 175 21.30 1.99 3.92
CA GLN A 175 22.59 1.59 4.45
C GLN A 175 22.85 0.09 4.24
N ILE A 176 24.13 -0.26 4.17
CA ILE A 176 24.59 -1.64 4.00
C ILE A 176 25.52 -1.99 5.17
N ARG A 177 25.29 -3.15 5.77
CA ARG A 177 26.13 -3.68 6.86
C ARG A 177 26.72 -5.04 6.49
N ILE A 178 28.00 -5.23 6.80
CA ILE A 178 28.71 -6.51 6.63
C ILE A 178 29.22 -7.01 7.97
N LEU A 179 28.92 -8.27 8.28
CA LEU A 179 29.25 -8.90 9.56
C LEU A 179 29.61 -10.39 9.39
N GLU A 180 30.08 -11.00 10.46
CA GLU A 180 30.17 -12.46 10.54
C GLU A 180 28.77 -13.09 10.53
N ALA A 181 28.56 -14.14 9.74
CA ALA A 181 27.25 -14.75 9.58
C ALA A 181 26.83 -15.55 10.83
N GLY A 182 25.61 -15.34 11.31
CA GLY A 182 25.05 -16.11 12.44
C GLY A 182 25.66 -15.80 13.81
N VAL A 183 26.27 -14.61 13.94
CA VAL A 183 26.76 -14.06 15.20
C VAL A 183 25.94 -12.80 15.52
N PRO A 184 25.29 -12.73 16.70
CA PRO A 184 24.54 -11.55 17.10
C PRO A 184 25.42 -10.30 17.11
N VAL A 185 24.84 -9.17 16.69
CA VAL A 185 25.49 -7.87 16.77
C VAL A 185 25.65 -7.49 18.26
N PRO A 186 26.87 -7.25 18.77
CA PRO A 186 27.03 -6.79 20.15
C PRO A 186 26.39 -5.41 20.35
N ASP A 187 25.72 -5.18 21.49
CA ASP A 187 25.10 -3.89 21.85
C ASP A 187 26.05 -2.68 21.68
N GLU A 188 27.35 -2.86 21.96
CA GLU A 188 28.38 -1.82 21.80
C GLU A 188 28.71 -1.45 20.34
N SER A 189 28.19 -2.21 19.38
CA SER A 189 28.33 -1.99 17.94
C SER A 189 27.04 -1.48 17.28
N GLU A 190 25.98 -1.28 18.06
CA GLU A 190 24.80 -0.50 17.69
C GLU A 190 25.06 1.03 17.76
N SER A 191 26.28 1.45 18.12
CA SER A 191 26.62 2.87 18.27
C SER A 191 26.53 3.65 16.95
N ASP A 192 25.76 4.74 16.99
CA ASP A 192 25.63 5.92 16.10
C ASP A 192 25.55 5.76 14.57
N GLY A 193 25.58 4.53 14.04
CA GLY A 193 25.53 4.29 12.59
C GLY A 193 26.82 4.66 11.86
N THR A 194 27.90 5.00 12.56
CA THR A 194 29.16 5.38 11.92
C THR A 194 29.77 4.21 11.13
N PRO A 195 30.12 4.40 9.85
CA PRO A 195 30.84 3.41 9.06
C PRO A 195 32.22 3.04 9.63
N SER A 196 32.42 1.76 9.98
CA SER A 196 33.71 1.27 10.47
C SER A 196 33.79 -0.27 10.38
N ARG A 197 35.00 -0.83 10.56
CA ARG A 197 35.16 -2.29 10.69
C ARG A 197 34.53 -2.86 11.96
N LYS A 198 34.38 -2.06 13.03
CA LYS A 198 33.79 -2.50 14.29
C LYS A 198 32.26 -2.59 14.15
N SER A 199 31.66 -1.57 13.54
CA SER A 199 30.21 -1.52 13.34
C SER A 199 29.76 -2.40 12.17
N GLY A 200 30.59 -2.59 11.14
CA GLY A 200 30.23 -3.31 9.92
C GLY A 200 29.50 -2.46 8.87
N TRP A 201 29.11 -1.23 9.23
CA TRP A 201 28.48 -0.27 8.31
C TRP A 201 29.47 0.17 7.22
N LEU A 202 29.00 0.21 5.98
CA LEU A 202 29.81 0.63 4.83
C LEU A 202 29.69 2.13 4.56
N ASP A 203 30.84 2.77 4.32
CA ASP A 203 30.89 4.14 3.82
C ASP A 203 30.89 4.14 2.28
N LEU A 204 29.72 4.44 1.71
CA LEU A 204 29.55 4.59 0.26
C LEU A 204 29.83 6.02 -0.22
N SER A 205 30.14 6.97 0.67
CA SER A 205 30.32 8.39 0.33
C SER A 205 31.50 8.66 -0.60
N ARG A 206 32.39 7.68 -0.81
CA ARG A 206 33.53 7.75 -1.74
C ARG A 206 33.26 7.09 -3.10
N VAL A 207 32.15 6.37 -3.25
CA VAL A 207 31.76 5.78 -4.53
C VAL A 207 31.32 6.91 -5.47
N ARG A 208 31.93 6.98 -6.65
CA ARG A 208 31.58 7.94 -7.69
C ARG A 208 31.33 7.17 -8.97
N ILE A 209 30.22 7.47 -9.63
CA ILE A 209 29.85 6.89 -10.91
C ILE A 209 30.04 7.99 -11.96
N ALA A 210 30.83 7.70 -12.99
CA ALA A 210 30.95 8.58 -14.14
C ALA A 210 29.83 8.21 -15.12
N ILE A 211 28.88 9.10 -15.32
CA ILE A 211 27.71 8.88 -16.19
C ILE A 211 27.91 9.66 -17.49
N ASN A 212 27.74 8.97 -18.62
CA ASN A 212 27.51 9.63 -19.91
C ASN A 212 26.02 9.60 -20.19
N TYR A 213 25.34 10.74 -19.96
CA TYR A 213 23.90 10.84 -20.11
C TYR A 213 23.41 10.45 -21.51
N GLN A 214 24.16 10.75 -22.58
CA GLN A 214 23.71 10.39 -23.93
C GLN A 214 23.70 8.87 -24.15
N ASP A 215 24.71 8.17 -23.63
CA ASP A 215 24.78 6.70 -23.72
C ASP A 215 23.70 6.06 -22.83
N GLU A 216 23.53 6.59 -21.63
CA GLU A 216 22.54 6.13 -20.65
C GLU A 216 21.11 6.33 -21.17
N TRP A 217 20.75 7.54 -21.63
CA TRP A 217 19.43 7.83 -22.20
C TRP A 217 19.14 7.01 -23.44
N SER A 218 20.15 6.75 -24.28
CA SER A 218 20.00 5.84 -25.43
C SER A 218 19.72 4.41 -25.00
N GLN A 219 20.38 3.92 -23.93
CA GLN A 219 20.12 2.61 -23.36
C GLN A 219 18.71 2.54 -22.75
N MET A 220 18.33 3.54 -21.95
CA MET A 220 17.04 3.65 -21.29
C MET A 220 15.88 3.68 -22.29
N PHE A 221 15.98 4.51 -23.32
CA PHE A 221 14.98 4.60 -24.39
C PHE A 221 14.79 3.24 -25.10
N ARG A 222 15.90 2.57 -25.43
CA ARG A 222 15.87 1.24 -26.03
C ARG A 222 15.32 0.18 -25.10
N GLU A 223 15.60 0.27 -23.80
CA GLU A 223 15.04 -0.63 -22.79
C GLU A 223 13.53 -0.43 -22.64
N ALA A 224 13.05 0.81 -22.51
CA ALA A 224 11.62 1.12 -22.49
C ALA A 224 10.90 0.60 -23.74
N TRP A 225 11.48 0.81 -24.93
CA TRP A 225 10.98 0.24 -26.18
C TRP A 225 10.89 -1.29 -26.14
N ARG A 226 11.95 -1.94 -25.66
CA ARG A 226 12.02 -3.41 -25.58
C ARG A 226 11.02 -3.95 -24.56
N LEU A 227 10.89 -3.32 -23.40
CA LEU A 227 9.94 -3.73 -22.38
C LEU A 227 8.52 -3.74 -22.95
N GLN A 228 8.09 -2.67 -23.63
CA GLN A 228 6.80 -2.67 -24.32
C GLN A 228 6.68 -3.83 -25.31
N LYS A 229 7.71 -4.08 -26.12
CA LYS A 229 7.70 -5.19 -27.09
C LYS A 229 7.49 -6.56 -26.46
N GLU A 230 8.16 -6.83 -25.33
CA GLU A 230 8.18 -8.16 -24.71
C GLU A 230 6.97 -8.42 -23.80
N PHE A 231 6.37 -7.37 -23.22
CA PHE A 231 5.34 -7.51 -22.18
C PHE A 231 3.98 -6.91 -22.54
N PHE A 232 3.82 -6.28 -23.70
CA PHE A 232 2.51 -5.82 -24.12
C PHE A 232 1.52 -6.98 -24.31
N TRP A 233 0.28 -6.79 -23.89
CA TRP A 233 -0.75 -7.83 -23.79
C TRP A 233 -1.06 -8.53 -25.13
N ASN A 234 -0.85 -7.82 -26.24
CA ASN A 234 -1.06 -8.31 -27.59
C ASN A 234 0.29 -8.49 -28.30
N GLU A 235 0.69 -9.72 -28.61
CA GLU A 235 1.99 -10.01 -29.25
C GLU A 235 2.22 -9.26 -30.57
N GLN A 236 1.15 -8.88 -31.28
CA GLN A 236 1.22 -8.11 -32.53
C GLN A 236 1.25 -6.60 -32.31
N LEU A 237 1.32 -6.14 -31.05
CA LEU A 237 1.39 -4.73 -30.64
C LEU A 237 0.24 -3.91 -31.25
N SER A 238 -0.96 -4.47 -31.24
CA SER A 238 -2.16 -3.87 -31.85
C SER A 238 -2.01 -3.55 -33.35
N GLY A 239 -1.10 -4.24 -34.04
CA GLY A 239 -0.79 -4.02 -35.46
C GLY A 239 0.19 -2.87 -35.74
N VAL A 240 0.78 -2.26 -34.70
CA VAL A 240 1.76 -1.19 -34.84
C VAL A 240 3.12 -1.76 -35.24
N ASP A 241 3.77 -1.20 -36.28
CA ASP A 241 5.17 -1.52 -36.58
C ASP A 241 6.09 -0.90 -35.53
N TRP A 242 6.30 -1.65 -34.46
CA TRP A 242 7.05 -1.18 -33.30
C TRP A 242 8.52 -0.91 -33.58
N ASN A 243 9.11 -1.56 -34.59
CA ASN A 243 10.47 -1.25 -35.01
C ASN A 243 10.51 0.08 -35.78
N ALA A 244 9.47 0.42 -36.55
CA ALA A 244 9.36 1.72 -37.19
C ALA A 244 9.16 2.84 -36.18
N VAL A 245 8.37 2.61 -35.13
CA VAL A 245 8.22 3.54 -34.00
C VAL A 245 9.57 3.81 -33.34
N TYR A 246 10.32 2.77 -32.96
CA TYR A 246 11.67 2.94 -32.40
C TYR A 246 12.56 3.84 -33.27
N ARG A 247 12.68 3.53 -34.56
CA ARG A 247 13.51 4.30 -35.49
C ARG A 247 13.07 5.75 -35.62
N ARG A 248 11.77 6.04 -35.51
CA ARG A 248 11.24 7.41 -35.58
C ARG A 248 11.76 8.24 -34.41
N TYR A 249 11.61 7.73 -33.19
CA TYR A 249 11.92 8.45 -31.96
C TYR A 249 13.41 8.40 -31.59
N GLU A 250 14.13 7.32 -31.91
CA GLU A 250 15.58 7.19 -31.70
C GLU A 250 16.36 8.34 -32.36
N ASN A 251 15.91 8.83 -33.53
CA ASN A 251 16.53 9.95 -34.23
C ASN A 251 16.51 11.28 -33.44
N LEU A 252 15.67 11.39 -32.41
CA LEU A 252 15.57 12.57 -31.55
C LEU A 252 16.52 12.51 -30.36
N LEU A 253 17.04 11.32 -29.98
CA LEU A 253 17.88 11.13 -28.79
C LEU A 253 19.06 12.10 -28.73
N SER A 254 19.76 12.28 -29.86
CA SER A 254 20.91 13.20 -29.95
C SER A 254 20.58 14.68 -29.70
N ARG A 255 19.29 15.04 -29.65
CA ARG A 255 18.81 16.41 -29.41
C ARG A 255 18.34 16.61 -27.97
N ILE A 256 18.19 15.54 -27.20
CA ILE A 256 17.76 15.57 -25.82
C ILE A 256 18.90 16.14 -24.97
N GLY A 257 18.60 17.17 -24.18
CA GLY A 257 19.51 17.87 -23.28
C GLY A 257 19.12 17.76 -21.80
N SER A 258 17.97 17.18 -21.47
CA SER A 258 17.52 17.01 -20.09
C SER A 258 16.73 15.70 -19.88
N ARG A 259 16.65 15.26 -18.61
CA ARG A 259 15.87 14.09 -18.21
C ARG A 259 14.37 14.24 -18.51
N SER A 260 13.81 15.45 -18.40
CA SER A 260 12.41 15.74 -18.74
C SER A 260 12.14 15.56 -20.23
N GLU A 261 13.06 16.01 -21.09
CA GLU A 261 12.93 15.79 -22.54
C GLU A 261 13.03 14.30 -22.91
N LEU A 262 13.79 13.49 -22.16
CA LEU A 262 13.77 12.03 -22.31
C LEU A 262 12.41 11.43 -21.91
N SER A 263 11.79 11.91 -20.83
CA SER A 263 10.45 11.47 -20.40
C SER A 263 9.42 11.74 -21.49
N ASP A 264 9.41 12.96 -22.06
CA ASP A 264 8.54 13.30 -23.20
C ASP A 264 8.74 12.33 -24.38
N LEU A 265 10.01 11.99 -24.69
CA LEU A 265 10.32 11.05 -25.77
C LEU A 265 9.78 9.64 -25.49
N ILE A 266 9.91 9.16 -24.25
CA ILE A 266 9.40 7.85 -23.83
C ILE A 266 7.86 7.85 -23.84
N TRP A 267 7.21 8.88 -23.29
CA TRP A 267 5.75 9.01 -23.31
C TRP A 267 5.17 9.02 -24.72
N GLU A 268 5.75 9.80 -25.64
CA GLU A 268 5.31 9.85 -27.03
C GLU A 268 5.48 8.49 -27.74
N MET A 269 6.63 7.83 -27.55
CA MET A 269 6.86 6.49 -28.11
C MET A 269 5.84 5.47 -27.58
N GLN A 270 5.61 5.45 -26.25
CA GLN A 270 4.65 4.53 -25.63
C GLN A 270 3.21 4.82 -26.07
N GLY A 271 2.87 6.09 -26.30
CA GLY A 271 1.55 6.53 -26.75
C GLY A 271 1.12 5.98 -28.11
N GLU A 272 2.06 5.63 -28.99
CA GLU A 272 1.78 5.04 -30.31
C GLU A 272 1.04 3.68 -30.23
N LEU A 273 1.10 3.00 -29.08
CA LEU A 273 0.35 1.75 -28.85
C LEU A 273 -1.14 1.98 -28.59
N GLY A 274 -1.58 3.22 -28.33
CA GLY A 274 -2.99 3.58 -28.19
C GLY A 274 -3.75 2.79 -27.12
N THR A 275 -3.05 2.37 -26.07
CA THR A 275 -3.57 1.51 -24.99
C THR A 275 -3.30 2.17 -23.64
N SER A 276 -4.24 2.03 -22.71
CA SER A 276 -4.14 2.54 -21.34
C SER A 276 -2.92 1.97 -20.60
N HIS A 277 -2.52 2.63 -19.49
CA HIS A 277 -1.47 2.15 -18.58
C HIS A 277 -0.04 2.01 -19.15
N ALA A 278 0.27 2.74 -20.23
CA ALA A 278 1.64 2.89 -20.72
C ALA A 278 2.30 4.11 -20.08
N TYR A 279 2.72 3.99 -18.82
CA TYR A 279 3.23 5.09 -18.00
C TYR A 279 4.76 5.11 -17.94
N GLU A 280 5.29 6.27 -17.62
CA GLU A 280 6.65 6.49 -17.14
C GLU A 280 6.58 7.47 -15.97
N TYR A 281 7.27 7.15 -14.87
CA TYR A 281 7.32 7.99 -13.67
C TYR A 281 8.54 7.65 -12.81
N GLY A 282 8.87 8.53 -11.87
CA GLY A 282 10.11 8.44 -11.09
C GLY A 282 11.33 8.79 -11.94
N GLY A 283 12.52 8.36 -11.51
CA GLY A 283 13.78 8.65 -12.19
C GLY A 283 14.57 9.81 -11.57
N ASP A 284 15.80 9.99 -12.05
CA ASP A 284 16.77 10.94 -11.49
C ASP A 284 16.62 12.34 -12.13
N TYR A 285 15.66 13.11 -11.63
CA TYR A 285 15.47 14.51 -12.01
C TYR A 285 16.34 15.45 -11.15
N PRO A 286 16.90 16.53 -11.74
CA PRO A 286 17.60 17.54 -10.96
C PRO A 286 16.73 18.11 -9.83
N PHE A 287 17.28 18.14 -8.62
CA PHE A 287 16.60 18.68 -7.45
C PHE A 287 16.17 20.13 -7.68
N SER A 288 14.86 20.39 -7.55
CA SER A 288 14.30 21.73 -7.57
C SER A 288 13.93 22.18 -6.16
N PRO A 289 14.21 23.44 -5.76
CA PRO A 289 13.82 23.94 -4.45
C PRO A 289 12.32 23.81 -4.21
N GLN A 290 11.94 23.19 -3.10
CA GLN A 290 10.56 23.01 -2.68
C GLN A 290 10.17 24.09 -1.67
N TYR A 291 9.01 24.73 -1.88
CA TYR A 291 8.49 25.80 -1.03
C TYR A 291 7.14 25.37 -0.43
N PRO A 292 7.13 24.41 0.51
CA PRO A 292 5.88 23.85 1.02
C PRO A 292 5.10 24.91 1.81
N VAL A 293 3.81 25.07 1.48
CA VAL A 293 2.93 26.06 2.10
C VAL A 293 2.11 25.37 3.20
N GLY A 294 2.11 25.93 4.40
CA GLY A 294 1.28 25.44 5.50
C GLY A 294 -0.20 25.70 5.24
N GLN A 295 -1.00 24.64 5.19
CA GLN A 295 -2.43 24.74 4.88
C GLN A 295 -3.27 24.79 6.15
N LEU A 296 -4.37 25.55 6.12
CA LEU A 296 -5.24 25.77 7.28
C LEU A 296 -6.55 24.96 7.21
N GLY A 297 -6.80 24.21 6.13
CA GLY A 297 -8.07 23.51 5.94
C GLY A 297 -9.24 24.49 5.84
N ALA A 298 -9.06 25.61 5.14
CA ALA A 298 -10.06 26.66 5.02
C ALA A 298 -9.92 27.46 3.71
N ASP A 299 -11.04 27.97 3.21
CA ASP A 299 -11.04 28.97 2.14
C ASP A 299 -11.05 30.37 2.74
N LEU A 300 -10.14 31.21 2.26
CA LEU A 300 -9.93 32.57 2.70
C LEU A 300 -10.13 33.53 1.54
N GLU A 301 -10.89 34.59 1.76
CA GLU A 301 -11.08 35.66 0.78
C GLU A 301 -10.77 37.01 1.42
N TYR A 302 -10.06 37.87 0.69
CA TYR A 302 -9.89 39.25 1.10
C TYR A 302 -11.17 40.04 0.87
N GLU A 303 -11.70 40.69 1.91
CA GLU A 303 -12.90 41.53 1.82
C GLU A 303 -12.51 43.02 1.98
N PRO A 304 -12.45 43.82 0.90
CA PRO A 304 -11.97 45.21 0.95
C PRO A 304 -12.77 46.12 1.90
N SER A 305 -14.07 45.87 2.04
CA SER A 305 -14.95 46.63 2.95
C SER A 305 -14.55 46.46 4.42
N ARG A 306 -14.00 45.29 4.78
CA ARG A 306 -13.53 44.94 6.12
C ARG A 306 -12.03 45.11 6.29
N LYS A 307 -11.29 45.29 5.20
CA LYS A 307 -9.82 45.34 5.14
C LYS A 307 -9.16 44.16 5.83
N ALA A 308 -9.71 42.95 5.63
CA ALA A 308 -9.23 41.74 6.27
C ALA A 308 -9.52 40.52 5.40
N TRP A 309 -8.77 39.44 5.64
CA TRP A 309 -9.07 38.12 5.10
C TRP A 309 -10.16 37.46 5.95
N VAL A 310 -11.14 36.83 5.30
CA VAL A 310 -12.32 36.25 5.94
C VAL A 310 -12.33 34.75 5.72
N PHE A 311 -12.51 33.97 6.79
CA PHE A 311 -12.74 32.52 6.69
C PHE A 311 -14.11 32.27 6.05
N ARG A 312 -14.14 31.93 4.75
CA ARG A 312 -15.39 31.63 4.03
C ARG A 312 -15.89 30.23 4.28
N LYS A 313 -14.97 29.27 4.29
CA LYS A 313 -15.26 27.87 4.56
C LYS A 313 -14.19 27.30 5.47
N ILE A 314 -14.60 26.52 6.47
CA ILE A 314 -13.68 25.73 7.29
C ILE A 314 -14.00 24.25 7.05
N TYR A 315 -13.05 23.50 6.51
CA TYR A 315 -13.20 22.08 6.17
C TYR A 315 -12.95 21.24 7.42
N ARG A 316 -14.01 20.84 8.11
CA ARG A 316 -13.87 20.21 9.44
C ARG A 316 -13.25 18.82 9.38
N GLY A 317 -13.46 18.07 8.30
CA GLY A 317 -12.92 16.70 8.16
C GLY A 317 -13.33 15.77 9.31
N ASP A 318 -12.52 14.76 9.60
CA ASP A 318 -12.72 13.81 10.71
C ASP A 318 -11.83 14.20 11.90
N ILE A 319 -12.39 14.93 12.87
CA ILE A 319 -11.64 15.55 14.00
C ILE A 319 -10.88 14.55 14.90
N TRP A 320 -11.19 13.26 14.84
CA TRP A 320 -10.51 12.21 15.60
C TRP A 320 -9.33 11.58 14.83
N ARG A 321 -9.09 12.00 13.58
CA ARG A 321 -7.98 11.54 12.74
C ARG A 321 -6.95 12.64 12.56
N ILE A 322 -5.73 12.37 13.01
CA ILE A 322 -4.59 13.27 12.82
C ILE A 322 -4.40 13.51 11.31
N HIS A 323 -4.15 14.76 10.91
CA HIS A 323 -3.92 15.18 9.52
C HIS A 323 -5.12 15.03 8.55
N GLN A 324 -6.32 14.66 9.02
CA GLN A 324 -7.55 14.58 8.20
C GLN A 324 -8.65 15.56 8.65
N HIS A 325 -8.28 16.63 9.35
CA HIS A 325 -9.18 17.70 9.76
C HIS A 325 -8.47 19.06 9.69
N SER A 326 -9.26 20.14 9.57
CA SER A 326 -8.72 21.49 9.67
C SER A 326 -8.19 21.73 11.09
N PRO A 327 -6.97 22.24 11.26
CA PRO A 327 -6.44 22.58 12.58
C PRO A 327 -7.22 23.72 13.24
N LEU A 328 -8.04 24.47 12.50
CA LEU A 328 -8.95 25.48 13.03
C LEU A 328 -10.19 24.86 13.70
N ALA A 329 -10.49 23.60 13.40
CA ALA A 329 -11.61 22.85 13.96
C ALA A 329 -11.27 22.10 15.25
N GLU A 330 -9.98 22.11 15.66
CA GLU A 330 -9.53 21.48 16.90
C GLU A 330 -10.18 22.11 18.15
N PRO A 331 -10.33 21.32 19.24
CA PRO A 331 -10.82 21.84 20.51
C PRO A 331 -10.02 23.06 20.99
N GLY A 332 -10.71 24.11 21.42
CA GLY A 332 -10.09 25.32 21.98
C GLY A 332 -9.79 26.44 20.97
N GLN A 333 -9.76 26.16 19.66
CA GLN A 333 -9.44 27.18 18.64
C GLN A 333 -10.57 28.21 18.45
N GLN A 334 -11.81 27.74 18.57
CA GLN A 334 -13.04 28.55 18.50
C GLN A 334 -13.14 29.43 17.24
N VAL A 335 -12.55 29.03 16.10
CA VAL A 335 -12.65 29.75 14.83
C VAL A 335 -13.95 29.39 14.12
N GLN A 336 -14.64 30.39 13.60
CA GLN A 336 -15.91 30.22 12.88
C GLN A 336 -15.82 30.83 11.48
N GLU A 337 -16.65 30.33 10.57
CA GLU A 337 -16.87 30.99 9.28
C GLU A 337 -17.33 32.44 9.52
N ASN A 338 -16.85 33.36 8.69
CA ASN A 338 -16.94 34.82 8.80
C ASN A 338 -16.06 35.48 9.88
N ASP A 339 -15.27 34.73 10.65
CA ASP A 339 -14.18 35.34 11.42
C ASP A 339 -13.14 35.96 10.48
N LEU A 340 -12.46 37.00 10.98
CA LEU A 340 -11.41 37.71 10.27
C LEU A 340 -10.04 37.18 10.68
N LEU A 341 -9.19 36.83 9.70
CA LEU A 341 -7.78 36.57 9.90
C LEU A 341 -7.01 37.88 9.72
N LEU A 342 -6.31 38.31 10.77
CA LEU A 342 -5.64 39.61 10.83
C LEU A 342 -4.12 39.52 10.71
N GLU A 343 -3.52 38.51 11.35
CA GLU A 343 -2.06 38.34 11.38
C GLU A 343 -1.70 36.85 11.34
N ILE A 344 -0.56 36.52 10.72
CA ILE A 344 0.10 35.20 10.79
C ILE A 344 1.52 35.43 11.28
N GLY A 345 1.94 34.71 12.32
CA GLY A 345 3.27 34.88 12.92
C GLY A 345 3.52 36.29 13.50
N GLY A 346 2.45 37.04 13.78
CA GLY A 346 2.54 38.45 14.21
C GLY A 346 2.73 39.46 13.08
N VAL A 347 2.77 39.02 11.82
CA VAL A 347 2.81 39.90 10.64
C VAL A 347 1.38 40.19 10.17
N PRO A 348 0.97 41.47 10.05
CA PRO A 348 -0.36 41.83 9.56
C PRO A 348 -0.60 41.40 8.11
N LEU A 349 -1.83 40.94 7.86
CA LEU A 349 -2.34 40.68 6.52
C LEU A 349 -3.12 41.90 6.00
N ASP A 350 -3.07 42.10 4.68
CA ASP A 350 -3.88 43.09 3.99
C ASP A 350 -4.13 42.66 2.53
N GLY A 351 -4.49 43.61 1.65
CA GLY A 351 -4.73 43.30 0.24
C GLY A 351 -3.46 43.04 -0.57
N SER A 352 -2.28 43.37 -0.03
CA SER A 352 -0.97 43.09 -0.61
C SER A 352 -0.28 41.88 0.02
N THR A 353 -0.47 41.65 1.32
CA THR A 353 0.13 40.52 2.05
C THR A 353 -0.91 39.41 2.22
N SER A 354 -0.71 38.30 1.50
CA SER A 354 -1.66 37.17 1.53
C SER A 354 -1.32 36.14 2.61
N PRO A 355 -2.30 35.36 3.09
CA PRO A 355 -2.04 34.21 3.96
C PRO A 355 -1.04 33.23 3.34
N GLY A 356 -1.18 32.94 2.04
CA GLY A 356 -0.32 31.99 1.33
C GLY A 356 1.16 32.38 1.37
N GLU A 357 1.46 33.69 1.22
CA GLU A 357 2.81 34.23 1.33
C GLU A 357 3.42 33.99 2.71
N LEU A 358 2.68 34.29 3.79
CA LEU A 358 3.17 34.11 5.17
C LEU A 358 3.20 32.66 5.63
N LEU A 359 2.58 31.75 4.86
CA LEU A 359 2.53 30.31 5.14
C LEU A 359 3.57 29.52 4.33
N VAL A 360 4.38 30.16 3.48
CA VAL A 360 5.52 29.51 2.82
C VAL A 360 6.51 28.99 3.88
N HIS A 361 6.98 27.76 3.70
CA HIS A 361 7.80 26.98 4.65
C HIS A 361 7.14 26.71 6.01
N GLN A 362 5.84 26.94 6.14
CA GLN A 362 5.10 26.66 7.38
C GLN A 362 4.40 25.32 7.37
N ALA A 363 4.58 24.45 6.37
CA ALA A 363 3.95 23.12 6.32
C ALA A 363 4.32 22.25 7.53
N GLY A 364 3.31 21.72 8.23
CA GLY A 364 3.48 20.91 9.44
C GLY A 364 3.95 21.68 10.67
N GLN A 365 4.15 23.00 10.57
CA GLN A 365 4.68 23.85 11.65
C GLN A 365 3.57 24.45 12.50
N ALA A 366 3.89 24.76 13.76
CA ALA A 366 3.00 25.52 14.64
C ALA A 366 3.09 27.01 14.29
N VAL A 367 1.96 27.62 13.93
CA VAL A 367 1.86 29.05 13.58
C VAL A 367 0.86 29.76 14.48
N GLN A 368 1.20 30.98 14.90
CA GLN A 368 0.27 31.84 15.62
C GLN A 368 -0.60 32.62 14.63
N LEU A 369 -1.93 32.55 14.80
CA LEU A 369 -2.90 33.34 14.06
C LEU A 369 -3.55 34.36 14.98
N THR A 370 -3.68 35.61 14.53
CA THR A 370 -4.54 36.60 15.19
C THR A 370 -5.88 36.65 14.46
N VAL A 371 -6.95 36.21 15.13
CA VAL A 371 -8.30 36.16 14.55
C VAL A 371 -9.27 37.06 15.29
N LYS A 372 -10.30 37.56 14.61
CA LYS A 372 -11.32 38.45 15.18
C LYS A 372 -12.72 38.05 14.74
N THR A 373 -13.62 37.91 15.71
CA THR A 373 -15.05 37.73 15.43
C THR A 373 -15.75 39.08 15.27
N PRO A 374 -16.38 39.38 14.11
CA PRO A 374 -17.11 40.62 13.90
C PRO A 374 -18.19 40.87 14.97
N GLY A 375 -18.40 42.15 15.33
CA GLY A 375 -19.47 42.56 16.26
C GLY A 375 -19.17 42.41 17.76
N LYS A 376 -18.07 41.75 18.16
CA LYS A 376 -17.65 41.62 19.57
C LYS A 376 -16.54 42.63 19.90
N LYS A 377 -16.73 43.47 20.95
CA LYS A 377 -15.82 44.57 21.33
C LYS A 377 -14.40 44.11 21.75
N GLU A 378 -14.28 42.95 22.38
CA GLU A 378 -13.01 42.30 22.76
C GLU A 378 -12.90 40.93 22.09
N SER A 379 -12.63 40.91 20.78
CA SER A 379 -12.72 39.70 19.95
C SER A 379 -11.45 39.30 19.23
N LYS A 380 -10.39 40.11 19.35
CA LYS A 380 -9.07 39.73 18.86
C LYS A 380 -8.51 38.67 19.80
N ARG A 381 -8.27 37.49 19.27
CA ARG A 381 -7.63 36.39 19.99
C ARG A 381 -6.45 35.87 19.19
N LYS A 382 -5.42 35.45 19.91
CA LYS A 382 -4.28 34.74 19.34
C LYS A 382 -4.48 33.27 19.59
N ILE A 383 -4.37 32.48 18.53
CA ILE A 383 -4.45 31.03 18.58
C ILE A 383 -3.19 30.45 17.96
N ILE A 384 -2.82 29.23 18.37
CA ILE A 384 -1.71 28.49 17.77
C ILE A 384 -2.31 27.26 17.12
N VAL A 385 -2.01 27.07 15.83
CA VAL A 385 -2.44 25.92 15.05
C VAL A 385 -1.24 25.23 14.45
N LYS A 386 -1.25 23.89 14.40
CA LYS A 386 -0.30 23.14 13.59
C LYS A 386 -0.85 23.07 12.18
N THR A 387 -0.20 23.72 11.23
CA THR A 387 -0.66 23.71 9.83
C THR A 387 -0.61 22.29 9.26
N LEU A 388 -1.42 22.06 8.23
CA LEU A 388 -1.37 20.84 7.43
C LEU A 388 -0.25 20.93 6.40
N ILE A 389 0.37 19.78 6.10
CA ILE A 389 1.26 19.62 4.96
C ILE A 389 0.43 19.57 3.66
N HIS A 390 -0.67 18.81 3.71
CA HIS A 390 -1.68 18.71 2.65
C HIS A 390 -3.09 18.69 3.25
N GLU A 391 -4.06 19.30 2.57
CA GLU A 391 -5.46 19.39 2.99
C GLU A 391 -6.40 18.59 2.07
N GLY A 392 -5.84 17.84 1.11
CA GLY A 392 -6.59 16.98 0.18
C GLY A 392 -7.54 16.03 0.91
N LYS A 393 -7.01 15.23 1.86
CA LYS A 393 -7.83 14.33 2.69
C LYS A 393 -8.88 15.08 3.53
N THR A 394 -8.54 16.24 4.09
CA THR A 394 -9.48 17.08 4.86
C THR A 394 -10.65 17.56 4.01
N ARG A 395 -10.36 18.09 2.81
CA ARG A 395 -11.37 18.53 1.84
C ARG A 395 -12.21 17.36 1.34
N TYR A 396 -11.58 16.24 1.02
CA TYR A 396 -12.26 15.01 0.61
C TYR A 396 -13.28 14.53 1.66
N ARG A 397 -12.87 14.41 2.93
CA ARG A 397 -13.78 13.95 3.99
C ARG A 397 -14.93 14.92 4.25
N GLU A 398 -14.69 16.22 4.16
CA GLU A 398 -15.76 17.23 4.22
C GLU A 398 -16.75 17.08 3.05
N TRP A 399 -16.25 16.87 1.83
CA TRP A 399 -17.08 16.63 0.64
C TRP A 399 -17.95 15.37 0.79
N VAL A 400 -17.38 14.24 1.22
CA VAL A 400 -18.14 13.00 1.50
C VAL A 400 -19.23 13.24 2.54
N LYS A 401 -18.93 13.97 3.62
CA LYS A 401 -19.91 14.29 4.67
C LYS A 401 -21.05 15.17 4.16
N GLN A 402 -20.75 16.13 3.29
CA GLN A 402 -21.77 17.00 2.71
C GLN A 402 -22.72 16.21 1.79
N ASN A 403 -22.17 15.31 0.97
CA ASN A 403 -22.98 14.43 0.13
C ASN A 403 -23.83 13.47 0.97
N LEU A 404 -23.27 12.89 2.03
CA LEU A 404 -24.03 12.04 2.96
C LEU A 404 -25.20 12.81 3.58
N LYS A 405 -24.96 14.03 4.09
CA LYS A 405 -26.03 14.89 4.65
C LYS A 405 -27.09 15.24 3.61
N PHE A 406 -26.68 15.51 2.37
CA PHE A 406 -27.61 15.78 1.28
C PHE A 406 -28.50 14.57 1.01
N VAL A 407 -27.94 13.37 0.86
CA VAL A 407 -28.70 12.14 0.64
C VAL A 407 -29.63 11.82 1.80
N GLU A 408 -29.15 11.95 3.05
CA GLU A 408 -29.96 11.73 4.24
C GLU A 408 -31.15 12.71 4.30
N ALA A 409 -30.92 14.00 4.04
CA ALA A 409 -31.97 15.01 4.04
C ALA A 409 -32.99 14.79 2.90
N GLN A 410 -32.54 14.45 1.70
CA GLN A 410 -33.42 14.27 0.53
C GLN A 410 -34.21 12.95 0.56
N SER A 411 -33.76 11.96 1.32
CA SER A 411 -34.42 10.64 1.43
C SER A 411 -35.09 10.40 2.78
N GLU A 412 -35.16 11.42 3.65
CA GLU A 412 -35.68 11.31 5.02
C GLU A 412 -34.97 10.20 5.83
N GLY A 413 -33.67 10.03 5.59
CA GLY A 413 -32.84 9.00 6.24
C GLY A 413 -33.07 7.57 5.77
N ARG A 414 -33.87 7.34 4.72
CA ARG A 414 -34.11 5.99 4.18
C ARG A 414 -32.94 5.47 3.34
N VAL A 415 -32.18 6.36 2.72
CA VAL A 415 -31.09 6.02 1.80
C VAL A 415 -29.74 6.40 2.41
N GLY A 416 -28.79 5.47 2.36
CA GLY A 416 -27.39 5.70 2.72
C GLY A 416 -26.56 6.18 1.55
N TYR A 417 -25.38 6.72 1.85
CA TYR A 417 -24.38 7.15 0.87
C TYR A 417 -22.99 6.73 1.32
N LEU A 418 -22.18 6.26 0.37
CA LEU A 418 -20.73 6.13 0.53
C LEU A 418 -20.03 6.55 -0.76
N HIS A 419 -18.75 6.89 -0.64
CA HIS A 419 -17.88 7.14 -1.77
C HIS A 419 -16.67 6.21 -1.72
N ILE A 420 -16.20 5.75 -2.88
CA ILE A 420 -15.02 4.92 -3.03
C ILE A 420 -14.00 5.68 -3.91
N PRO A 421 -12.95 6.31 -3.33
CA PRO A 421 -12.05 7.22 -4.05
C PRO A 421 -11.03 6.54 -4.97
N ASP A 422 -10.74 5.28 -4.73
CA ASP A 422 -9.88 4.43 -5.56
C ASP A 422 -10.30 2.96 -5.34
N MET A 423 -9.62 2.03 -5.98
CA MET A 423 -9.75 0.60 -5.70
C MET A 423 -8.45 0.06 -5.09
N ASP A 424 -7.85 0.84 -4.21
CA ASP A 424 -6.66 0.47 -3.46
C ASP A 424 -6.97 0.49 -1.95
N THR A 425 -5.93 0.60 -1.13
CA THR A 425 -6.02 0.51 0.34
C THR A 425 -6.89 1.59 0.98
N GLU A 426 -6.89 2.82 0.47
CA GLU A 426 -7.78 3.89 0.96
C GLU A 426 -9.23 3.63 0.52
N GLY A 427 -9.44 3.19 -0.73
CA GLY A 427 -10.73 2.81 -1.29
C GLY A 427 -11.47 1.75 -0.49
N ILE A 428 -10.81 0.63 -0.19
CA ILE A 428 -11.42 -0.44 0.62
C ILE A 428 -11.69 0.02 2.07
N ALA A 429 -10.86 0.91 2.62
CA ALA A 429 -11.05 1.45 3.95
C ALA A 429 -12.22 2.47 4.03
N GLU A 430 -12.37 3.33 3.02
CA GLU A 430 -13.53 4.23 2.87
C GLU A 430 -14.80 3.44 2.61
N PHE A 431 -14.74 2.40 1.77
CA PHE A 431 -15.87 1.49 1.52
C PHE A 431 -16.37 0.87 2.82
N HIS A 432 -15.52 0.19 3.60
CA HIS A 432 -15.96 -0.44 4.85
C HIS A 432 -16.50 0.59 5.85
N ARG A 433 -15.87 1.76 5.95
CA ARG A 433 -16.34 2.84 6.84
C ARG A 433 -17.73 3.34 6.46
N GLY A 434 -17.95 3.61 5.18
CA GLY A 434 -19.24 4.05 4.66
C GLY A 434 -20.28 2.94 4.77
N TYR A 435 -19.98 1.77 4.24
CA TYR A 435 -20.88 0.61 4.15
C TYR A 435 -21.39 0.19 5.52
N LEU A 436 -20.51 -0.08 6.48
CA LEU A 436 -20.92 -0.55 7.81
C LEU A 436 -21.76 0.49 8.57
N SER A 437 -21.55 1.78 8.32
CA SER A 437 -22.36 2.85 8.94
C SER A 437 -23.74 3.02 8.29
N GLN A 438 -23.94 2.50 7.08
CA GLN A 438 -25.15 2.71 6.27
C GLN A 438 -25.86 1.40 5.87
N VAL A 439 -25.39 0.25 6.32
CA VAL A 439 -25.88 -1.07 5.87
C VAL A 439 -27.35 -1.33 6.23
N ASP A 440 -27.86 -0.69 7.27
CA ASP A 440 -29.26 -0.85 7.73
C ASP A 440 -30.26 0.04 6.97
N ARG A 441 -29.78 0.89 6.05
CA ARG A 441 -30.62 1.76 5.22
C ARG A 441 -31.44 0.93 4.22
N GLU A 442 -32.54 1.50 3.73
CA GLU A 442 -33.42 0.83 2.76
C GLU A 442 -32.86 0.85 1.34
N GLY A 443 -31.95 1.78 1.06
CA GLY A 443 -31.15 1.79 -0.15
C GLY A 443 -29.78 2.39 0.11
N LEU A 444 -28.82 2.13 -0.77
CA LEU A 444 -27.47 2.66 -0.68
C LEU A 444 -27.01 3.19 -2.03
N ILE A 445 -26.59 4.45 -2.04
CA ILE A 445 -25.89 5.06 -3.17
C ILE A 445 -24.40 4.83 -2.97
N ILE A 446 -23.78 4.18 -3.95
CA ILE A 446 -22.34 4.00 -4.04
C ILE A 446 -21.83 5.01 -5.07
N ASP A 447 -21.01 5.95 -4.63
CA ASP A 447 -20.40 6.95 -5.50
C ASP A 447 -18.97 6.53 -5.85
N ALA A 448 -18.75 6.18 -7.11
CA ALA A 448 -17.44 5.82 -7.66
C ALA A 448 -16.90 6.90 -8.61
N ARG A 449 -17.48 8.11 -8.61
CA ARG A 449 -16.93 9.25 -9.34
C ARG A 449 -15.50 9.53 -8.87
N PHE A 450 -14.61 9.88 -9.80
CA PHE A 450 -13.20 10.13 -9.48
C PHE A 450 -12.43 8.92 -8.90
N ASN A 451 -13.00 7.71 -8.99
CA ASN A 451 -12.29 6.50 -8.56
C ASN A 451 -11.06 6.24 -9.42
N ALA A 452 -9.88 6.31 -8.83
CA ALA A 452 -8.59 6.24 -9.53
C ALA A 452 -8.15 4.81 -9.94
N GLY A 453 -8.94 3.78 -9.64
CA GLY A 453 -8.57 2.39 -9.91
C GLY A 453 -7.66 1.78 -8.84
N GLY A 454 -7.06 0.63 -9.14
CA GLY A 454 -6.36 -0.21 -8.17
C GLY A 454 -6.58 -1.70 -8.48
N TRP A 455 -6.97 -2.49 -7.48
CA TRP A 455 -7.18 -3.93 -7.64
C TRP A 455 -8.21 -4.56 -6.65
N VAL A 456 -8.80 -3.78 -5.75
CA VAL A 456 -9.69 -4.30 -4.68
C VAL A 456 -11.17 -4.37 -5.08
N SER A 457 -11.56 -4.02 -6.30
CA SER A 457 -12.96 -4.10 -6.74
C SER A 457 -13.60 -5.50 -6.56
N PRO A 458 -12.88 -6.64 -6.71
CA PRO A 458 -13.46 -7.95 -6.42
C PRO A 458 -13.89 -8.10 -4.96
N LEU A 459 -13.14 -7.51 -4.01
CA LEU A 459 -13.46 -7.56 -2.57
C LEU A 459 -14.70 -6.71 -2.25
N VAL A 460 -14.82 -5.55 -2.90
CA VAL A 460 -16.02 -4.70 -2.79
C VAL A 460 -17.24 -5.44 -3.36
N LEU A 461 -17.10 -6.04 -4.55
CA LEU A 461 -18.18 -6.81 -5.19
C LEU A 461 -18.60 -8.02 -4.36
N GLU A 462 -17.65 -8.75 -3.77
CA GLU A 462 -17.94 -9.86 -2.86
C GLU A 462 -18.95 -9.44 -1.79
N LYS A 463 -18.69 -8.31 -1.10
CA LYS A 463 -19.60 -7.78 -0.08
C LYS A 463 -20.94 -7.32 -0.65
N LEU A 464 -20.95 -6.61 -1.77
CA LEU A 464 -22.18 -6.10 -2.38
C LEU A 464 -23.09 -7.21 -2.96
N THR A 465 -22.53 -8.38 -3.26
CA THR A 465 -23.31 -9.53 -3.76
C THR A 465 -23.99 -10.35 -2.68
N HIS A 466 -23.63 -10.16 -1.40
CA HIS A 466 -24.31 -10.80 -0.30
C HIS A 466 -25.81 -10.46 -0.31
N ARG A 467 -26.65 -11.47 -0.06
CA ARG A 467 -28.10 -11.33 -0.02
C ARG A 467 -28.57 -11.38 1.43
N HIS A 468 -29.39 -10.42 1.82
CA HIS A 468 -30.04 -10.42 3.11
C HIS A 468 -31.06 -11.58 3.17
N LEU A 469 -30.77 -12.62 3.94
CA LEU A 469 -31.56 -13.86 4.00
C LEU A 469 -32.57 -13.89 5.15
N GLY A 470 -32.36 -13.08 6.19
CA GLY A 470 -33.24 -13.06 7.36
C GLY A 470 -32.72 -12.14 8.45
N TYR A 471 -33.25 -12.31 9.66
CA TYR A 471 -32.82 -11.55 10.83
C TYR A 471 -32.49 -12.49 11.98
N ASP A 472 -31.47 -12.15 12.75
CA ASP A 472 -31.32 -12.61 14.12
C ASP A 472 -32.04 -11.61 15.05
N VAL A 473 -32.96 -12.08 15.87
CA VAL A 473 -33.83 -11.22 16.70
C VAL A 473 -33.55 -11.51 18.17
N PRO A 474 -32.75 -10.67 18.86
CA PRO A 474 -32.42 -10.91 20.24
C PRO A 474 -33.60 -10.57 21.16
N ARG A 475 -33.63 -11.17 22.37
CA ARG A 475 -34.61 -10.81 23.42
C ARG A 475 -34.51 -9.33 23.81
N TRP A 476 -33.31 -8.79 23.78
CA TRP A 476 -32.99 -7.40 24.10
C TRP A 476 -32.10 -6.84 22.99
N GLY A 477 -32.48 -5.70 22.43
CA GLY A 477 -31.77 -5.07 21.31
C GLY A 477 -32.64 -4.98 20.06
N SER A 478 -32.02 -4.59 18.95
CA SER A 478 -32.64 -4.52 17.63
C SER A 478 -32.37 -5.81 16.84
N PRO A 479 -33.26 -6.22 15.93
CA PRO A 479 -32.95 -7.26 14.95
C PRO A 479 -31.69 -6.92 14.16
N GLU A 480 -30.85 -7.92 13.92
CA GLU A 480 -29.65 -7.81 13.09
C GLU A 480 -29.83 -8.61 11.80
N SER A 481 -29.17 -8.19 10.72
CA SER A 481 -29.23 -8.90 9.44
C SER A 481 -28.59 -10.28 9.52
N TYR A 482 -29.13 -11.26 8.79
CA TYR A 482 -28.47 -12.54 8.51
C TYR A 482 -28.29 -12.72 7.00
N PRO A 483 -27.06 -12.92 6.50
CA PRO A 483 -25.78 -12.78 7.23
C PRO A 483 -25.58 -11.37 7.79
N TYR A 484 -24.84 -11.25 8.90
CA TYR A 484 -24.53 -9.97 9.52
C TYR A 484 -23.86 -9.00 8.54
N HIS A 485 -24.10 -7.71 8.74
CA HIS A 485 -23.61 -6.62 7.88
C HIS A 485 -23.97 -6.81 6.39
N THR A 486 -25.18 -7.24 6.10
CA THR A 486 -25.67 -7.36 4.72
C THR A 486 -26.78 -6.34 4.45
N LEU A 487 -26.60 -5.52 3.41
CA LEU A 487 -27.62 -4.57 2.97
C LEU A 487 -28.89 -5.32 2.53
N ARG A 488 -30.02 -4.97 3.14
CA ARG A 488 -31.36 -5.49 2.75
C ARG A 488 -31.95 -4.78 1.53
N GLY A 489 -31.42 -3.60 1.25
CA GLY A 489 -31.95 -2.59 0.35
C GLY A 489 -31.49 -2.66 -1.10
N HIS A 490 -31.90 -1.65 -1.85
CA HIS A 490 -31.52 -1.45 -3.24
C HIS A 490 -30.19 -0.72 -3.38
N LEU A 491 -29.46 -0.98 -4.46
CA LEU A 491 -28.20 -0.30 -4.79
C LEU A 491 -28.37 0.62 -6.00
N VAL A 492 -27.69 1.76 -5.96
CA VAL A 492 -27.45 2.62 -7.13
C VAL A 492 -25.98 3.00 -7.16
N LEU A 493 -25.35 2.93 -8.33
CA LEU A 493 -23.97 3.32 -8.55
C LEU A 493 -23.93 4.65 -9.29
N ILE A 494 -23.06 5.57 -8.86
CA ILE A 494 -22.71 6.78 -9.60
C ILE A 494 -21.30 6.61 -10.18
N SER A 495 -21.13 6.91 -11.47
CA SER A 495 -19.83 6.92 -12.14
C SER A 495 -19.66 8.17 -13.01
N ASN A 496 -18.42 8.56 -13.29
CA ASN A 496 -18.12 9.62 -14.25
C ASN A 496 -16.86 9.30 -15.06
N GLN A 497 -16.46 10.22 -15.95
CA GLN A 497 -15.29 10.07 -16.81
C GLN A 497 -13.94 9.97 -16.06
N PHE A 498 -13.93 10.19 -14.75
CA PHE A 498 -12.76 10.06 -13.88
C PHE A 498 -12.78 8.77 -13.05
N THR A 499 -13.81 7.95 -13.18
CA THR A 499 -13.82 6.55 -12.73
C THR A 499 -12.99 5.75 -13.72
N GLY A 500 -11.88 5.13 -13.32
CA GLY A 500 -10.97 4.46 -14.26
C GLY A 500 -10.36 3.16 -13.75
N SER A 501 -9.78 2.36 -14.66
CA SER A 501 -9.03 1.14 -14.33
C SER A 501 -9.89 0.13 -13.58
N ASP A 502 -9.49 -0.31 -12.39
CA ASP A 502 -10.33 -1.21 -11.60
C ASP A 502 -11.70 -0.57 -11.21
N GLY A 503 -11.85 0.76 -11.30
CA GLY A 503 -13.14 1.45 -11.25
C GLY A 503 -14.02 1.22 -12.51
N ASP A 504 -13.42 1.11 -13.70
CA ASP A 504 -14.11 0.65 -14.91
C ASP A 504 -14.57 -0.82 -14.71
N MET A 505 -13.67 -1.67 -14.20
CA MET A 505 -13.94 -3.08 -13.95
C MET A 505 -15.06 -3.29 -12.93
N PHE A 506 -15.05 -2.50 -11.85
CA PHE A 506 -16.12 -2.45 -10.86
C PHE A 506 -17.46 -2.07 -11.51
N THR A 507 -17.48 -1.02 -12.31
CA THR A 507 -18.70 -0.52 -12.96
C THR A 507 -19.27 -1.55 -13.94
N ALA A 508 -18.42 -2.16 -14.77
CA ALA A 508 -18.81 -3.23 -15.70
C ALA A 508 -19.37 -4.44 -14.95
N SER A 509 -18.71 -4.85 -13.87
CA SER A 509 -19.11 -6.01 -13.05
C SER A 509 -20.40 -5.75 -12.28
N PHE A 510 -20.59 -4.55 -11.75
CA PHE A 510 -21.83 -4.13 -11.08
C PHE A 510 -23.04 -4.28 -12.00
N LYS A 511 -22.89 -3.88 -13.28
CA LYS A 511 -23.91 -4.11 -14.32
C LYS A 511 -24.09 -5.58 -14.66
N GLN A 512 -23.00 -6.33 -14.86
CA GLN A 512 -23.06 -7.76 -15.19
C GLN A 512 -23.78 -8.58 -14.11
N LEU A 513 -23.54 -8.26 -12.84
CA LEU A 513 -24.15 -8.90 -11.67
C LEU A 513 -25.57 -8.37 -11.37
N LYS A 514 -26.04 -7.36 -12.12
CA LYS A 514 -27.36 -6.73 -11.97
C LYS A 514 -27.60 -6.25 -10.54
N LEU A 515 -26.60 -5.61 -9.93
CA LEU A 515 -26.68 -5.15 -8.54
C LEU A 515 -27.57 -3.92 -8.39
N GLY A 516 -27.64 -3.07 -9.41
CA GLY A 516 -28.42 -1.84 -9.41
C GLY A 516 -28.27 -1.07 -10.72
N LYS A 517 -28.81 0.15 -10.77
CA LYS A 517 -28.62 1.06 -11.90
C LYS A 517 -27.32 1.86 -11.76
N VAL A 518 -26.65 2.10 -12.87
CA VAL A 518 -25.51 3.03 -12.98
C VAL A 518 -25.97 4.37 -13.52
N ILE A 519 -25.58 5.46 -12.87
CA ILE A 519 -26.01 6.83 -13.19
C ILE A 519 -24.77 7.72 -13.34
N GLY A 520 -24.80 8.67 -14.27
CA GLY A 520 -23.75 9.69 -14.39
C GLY A 520 -23.19 9.76 -15.79
N LYS A 521 -21.88 9.58 -15.96
CA LYS A 521 -21.21 9.59 -17.28
C LYS A 521 -20.40 8.33 -17.51
N ARG A 522 -20.11 8.08 -18.80
CA ARG A 522 -19.20 7.02 -19.24
C ARG A 522 -17.87 7.16 -18.50
N THR A 523 -17.34 6.03 -18.04
CA THR A 523 -16.08 5.92 -17.32
C THR A 523 -14.86 6.12 -18.24
N TRP A 524 -13.66 6.12 -17.68
CA TRP A 524 -12.41 6.43 -18.40
C TRP A 524 -12.10 5.44 -19.52
N GLY A 525 -12.24 4.14 -19.26
CA GLY A 525 -12.03 3.10 -20.26
C GLY A 525 -10.58 2.67 -20.44
N GLY A 526 -9.82 2.54 -19.37
CA GLY A 526 -8.51 1.90 -19.44
C GLY A 526 -8.52 0.67 -18.56
N VAL A 527 -8.41 -0.55 -19.10
CA VAL A 527 -8.53 -1.81 -18.34
C VAL A 527 -7.49 -2.86 -18.72
N VAL A 528 -6.36 -2.42 -19.28
CA VAL A 528 -5.19 -3.28 -19.48
C VAL A 528 -4.21 -3.06 -18.32
N GLY A 529 -4.17 -4.02 -17.40
CA GLY A 529 -3.38 -3.93 -16.16
C GLY A 529 -1.86 -4.01 -16.38
N ILE A 530 -1.13 -3.70 -15.31
CA ILE A 530 0.34 -3.60 -15.22
C ILE A 530 0.83 -4.30 -13.94
N ASP A 531 2.15 -4.55 -13.80
CA ASP A 531 2.71 -5.11 -12.55
C ASP A 531 3.89 -4.33 -11.93
N GLY A 532 4.32 -3.22 -12.53
CA GLY A 532 5.25 -2.25 -11.92
C GLY A 532 6.67 -2.76 -11.61
N ARG A 533 7.07 -3.91 -12.15
CA ARG A 533 8.34 -4.58 -11.76
C ARG A 533 9.58 -4.08 -12.50
N TYR A 534 9.44 -3.22 -13.50
CA TYR A 534 10.55 -2.81 -14.36
C TYR A 534 11.01 -1.38 -14.05
N GLN A 535 12.28 -1.28 -13.69
CA GLN A 535 12.96 0.00 -13.49
C GLN A 535 14.11 0.14 -14.48
N LEU A 536 14.26 1.35 -15.03
CA LEU A 536 15.43 1.74 -15.80
C LEU A 536 16.59 2.07 -14.85
N VAL A 537 17.79 2.23 -15.41
CA VAL A 537 19.03 2.41 -14.63
C VAL A 537 19.04 3.62 -13.68
N ASP A 538 18.25 4.66 -13.97
CA ASP A 538 18.11 5.86 -13.14
C ASP A 538 16.97 5.77 -12.11
N GLY A 539 16.36 4.59 -11.94
CA GLY A 539 15.23 4.36 -11.03
C GLY A 539 13.85 4.71 -11.63
N THR A 540 13.79 5.10 -12.90
CA THR A 540 12.51 5.32 -13.60
C THR A 540 11.71 4.04 -13.69
N THR A 541 10.45 4.08 -13.29
CA THR A 541 9.53 2.97 -13.52
C THR A 541 8.81 3.19 -14.85
N THR A 542 8.79 2.16 -15.69
CA THR A 542 7.96 2.13 -16.90
C THR A 542 6.95 1.01 -16.78
N THR A 543 5.74 1.22 -17.29
CA THR A 543 4.67 0.21 -17.20
C THR A 543 4.26 -0.26 -18.58
N GLN A 544 4.12 -1.57 -18.71
CA GLN A 544 3.72 -2.22 -19.95
C GLN A 544 2.29 -2.73 -19.79
N PRO A 545 1.34 -2.27 -20.62
CA PRO A 545 -0.03 -2.78 -20.60
C PRO A 545 -0.02 -4.27 -20.95
N GLN A 546 -0.11 -5.13 -19.93
CA GLN A 546 0.20 -6.56 -20.04
C GLN A 546 -1.00 -7.45 -19.78
N TYR A 547 -1.90 -7.02 -18.89
CA TYR A 547 -3.00 -7.84 -18.38
C TYR A 547 -4.35 -7.29 -18.84
N SER A 548 -4.72 -7.57 -20.09
CA SER A 548 -6.03 -7.16 -20.61
C SER A 548 -7.14 -7.97 -19.94
N ILE A 549 -8.23 -7.31 -19.56
CA ILE A 549 -9.43 -7.98 -19.03
C ILE A 549 -10.48 -8.22 -20.10
N TRP A 550 -11.13 -9.37 -20.03
CA TRP A 550 -12.27 -9.74 -20.88
C TRP A 550 -13.51 -10.00 -20.03
N PHE A 551 -14.62 -9.32 -20.33
CA PHE A 551 -15.90 -9.51 -19.65
C PHE A 551 -16.85 -10.38 -20.46
N HIS A 552 -17.66 -11.22 -19.81
CA HIS A 552 -18.65 -12.06 -20.50
C HIS A 552 -19.65 -11.26 -21.34
N HIS A 553 -20.03 -10.05 -20.89
CA HIS A 553 -21.04 -9.22 -21.56
C HIS A 553 -20.46 -8.16 -22.51
N ALA A 554 -19.18 -7.83 -22.40
CA ALA A 554 -18.53 -6.74 -23.17
C ALA A 554 -17.29 -7.19 -23.96
N GLY A 555 -16.80 -8.41 -23.71
CA GLY A 555 -15.51 -8.87 -24.19
C GLY A 555 -14.39 -7.91 -23.81
N TRP A 556 -13.60 -7.50 -24.80
CA TRP A 556 -12.48 -6.56 -24.68
C TRP A 556 -12.91 -5.09 -24.80
N SER A 557 -14.20 -4.80 -25.01
CA SER A 557 -14.65 -3.47 -25.47
C SER A 557 -14.63 -2.38 -24.42
N VAL A 558 -14.21 -2.68 -23.18
CA VAL A 558 -14.10 -1.67 -22.12
C VAL A 558 -12.81 -0.85 -22.31
N GLU A 559 -11.74 -1.45 -22.82
CA GLU A 559 -10.51 -0.73 -23.15
C GLU A 559 -10.76 0.29 -24.27
N ASN A 560 -10.21 1.50 -24.10
CA ASN A 560 -10.35 2.65 -24.96
C ASN A 560 -11.81 3.15 -25.16
N TYR A 561 -12.73 2.72 -24.28
CA TYR A 561 -14.14 3.14 -24.33
C TYR A 561 -14.75 3.42 -22.96
N GLY A 562 -14.62 2.51 -22.00
CA GLY A 562 -15.25 2.62 -20.68
C GLY A 562 -16.62 1.95 -20.60
N VAL A 563 -17.41 2.34 -19.62
CA VAL A 563 -18.70 1.74 -19.29
C VAL A 563 -19.76 2.82 -19.30
N ASP A 564 -20.74 2.68 -20.20
CA ASP A 564 -21.87 3.60 -20.23
C ASP A 564 -22.79 3.43 -19.02
N PRO A 565 -23.27 4.53 -18.41
CA PRO A 565 -24.28 4.45 -17.37
C PRO A 565 -25.62 4.03 -17.97
N ASP A 566 -26.50 3.46 -17.15
CA ASP A 566 -27.89 3.19 -17.55
C ASP A 566 -28.70 4.48 -17.70
N LEU A 567 -28.29 5.53 -16.97
CA LEU A 567 -28.87 6.87 -17.06
C LEU A 567 -27.75 7.91 -17.16
N VAL A 568 -27.59 8.48 -18.35
CA VAL A 568 -26.66 9.59 -18.58
C VAL A 568 -27.17 10.85 -17.89
N VAL A 569 -26.31 11.47 -17.08
CA VAL A 569 -26.56 12.73 -16.40
C VAL A 569 -25.36 13.64 -16.61
N GLU A 570 -25.60 14.71 -17.37
CA GLU A 570 -24.61 15.75 -17.63
C GLU A 570 -24.40 16.64 -16.40
N ASP A 571 -23.15 17.07 -16.23
CA ASP A 571 -22.75 17.98 -15.16
C ASP A 571 -22.01 19.19 -15.77
N PRO A 572 -22.76 20.16 -16.31
CA PRO A 572 -22.17 21.25 -17.06
C PRO A 572 -21.52 22.29 -16.11
N PRO A 573 -20.58 23.13 -16.58
CA PRO A 573 -19.83 24.05 -15.73
C PRO A 573 -20.69 24.97 -14.85
N GLN A 574 -21.87 25.39 -15.33
CA GLN A 574 -22.80 26.20 -14.54
C GLN A 574 -23.38 25.47 -13.33
N SER A 575 -23.46 24.13 -13.33
CA SER A 575 -23.92 23.35 -12.18
C SER A 575 -22.89 23.42 -11.06
N TYR A 576 -21.61 23.22 -11.38
CA TYR A 576 -20.49 23.41 -10.45
C TYR A 576 -20.47 24.83 -9.86
N SER A 577 -20.59 25.86 -10.70
CA SER A 577 -20.58 27.26 -10.24
C SER A 577 -21.73 27.59 -9.27
N ASN A 578 -22.84 26.85 -9.34
CA ASN A 578 -24.01 27.05 -8.47
C ASN A 578 -24.05 26.07 -7.29
N GLY A 579 -23.01 25.24 -7.11
CA GLY A 579 -22.97 24.22 -6.06
C GLY A 579 -24.04 23.13 -6.21
N MET A 580 -24.47 22.84 -7.44
CA MET A 580 -25.51 21.84 -7.74
C MET A 580 -24.88 20.54 -8.25
N ASP A 581 -25.04 19.46 -7.49
CA ASP A 581 -24.66 18.11 -7.93
C ASP A 581 -25.86 17.40 -8.58
N HIS A 582 -25.92 17.45 -9.92
CA HIS A 582 -27.01 16.84 -10.68
C HIS A 582 -26.99 15.31 -10.64
N GLN A 583 -25.80 14.70 -10.61
CA GLN A 583 -25.64 13.26 -10.64
C GLN A 583 -26.10 12.64 -9.31
N LEU A 584 -25.69 13.22 -8.18
CA LEU A 584 -26.11 12.79 -6.86
C LEU A 584 -27.61 13.01 -6.64
N LYS A 585 -28.13 14.18 -7.01
CA LYS A 585 -29.58 14.44 -6.95
C LYS A 585 -30.36 13.40 -7.75
N ARG A 586 -29.91 13.10 -8.97
CA ARG A 586 -30.58 12.13 -9.82
C ARG A 586 -30.51 10.71 -9.24
N ALA A 587 -29.40 10.33 -8.62
CA ALA A 587 -29.27 9.05 -7.95
C ALA A 587 -30.26 8.90 -6.79
N VAL A 588 -30.44 9.96 -5.99
CA VAL A 588 -31.44 10.00 -4.91
C VAL A 588 -32.87 9.84 -5.45
N GLU A 589 -33.23 10.55 -6.51
CA GLU A 589 -34.55 10.41 -7.15
C GLU A 589 -34.79 8.98 -7.66
N VAL A 590 -33.79 8.38 -8.30
CA VAL A 590 -33.91 7.03 -8.88
C VAL A 590 -34.07 5.98 -7.80
N ILE A 591 -33.26 6.01 -6.74
CA ILE A 591 -33.36 5.00 -5.68
C ILE A 591 -34.63 5.14 -4.85
N GLN A 592 -35.12 6.37 -4.61
CA GLN A 592 -36.41 6.56 -3.96
C GLN A 592 -37.56 6.00 -4.80
N LYS A 593 -37.54 6.24 -6.11
CA LYS A 593 -38.52 5.63 -7.01
C LYS A 593 -38.48 4.10 -6.98
N ILE A 594 -37.28 3.50 -6.94
CA ILE A 594 -37.13 2.04 -6.79
C ILE A 594 -37.76 1.57 -5.46
N LEU A 595 -37.56 2.31 -4.37
CA LEU A 595 -38.14 1.98 -3.06
C LEU A 595 -39.67 2.11 -3.00
N GLU A 596 -40.27 2.96 -3.84
CA GLU A 596 -41.72 3.06 -3.99
C GLU A 596 -42.29 1.89 -4.81
N GLU A 597 -41.58 1.49 -5.87
CA GLU A 597 -41.99 0.42 -6.77
C GLU A 597 -41.75 -0.99 -6.19
N ASP A 598 -40.69 -1.15 -5.41
CA ASP A 598 -40.28 -2.40 -4.75
C ASP A 598 -39.91 -2.17 -3.27
N PRO A 599 -40.93 -1.96 -2.41
CA PRO A 599 -40.73 -1.68 -0.99
C PRO A 599 -40.22 -2.90 -0.22
N LEU A 600 -39.35 -2.65 0.75
CA LEU A 600 -38.75 -3.72 1.54
C LEU A 600 -39.78 -4.44 2.43
N PRO A 601 -39.64 -5.77 2.61
CA PRO A 601 -40.48 -6.52 3.54
C PRO A 601 -40.36 -5.99 4.98
N LYS A 602 -41.50 -5.78 5.63
CA LYS A 602 -41.54 -5.42 7.06
C LYS A 602 -41.27 -6.66 7.91
N ILE A 603 -40.44 -6.50 8.95
CA ILE A 603 -40.30 -7.50 10.00
C ILE A 603 -41.66 -7.61 10.71
N GLN A 604 -42.23 -8.81 10.79
CA GLN A 604 -43.45 -9.04 11.56
C GLN A 604 -43.13 -8.98 13.06
N ASP A 605 -43.95 -8.29 13.85
CA ASP A 605 -43.77 -8.19 15.30
C ASP A 605 -43.99 -9.57 15.94
N PHE A 606 -43.02 -10.01 16.74
CA PHE A 606 -43.06 -11.28 17.47
C PHE A 606 -44.16 -11.31 18.54
N LYS A 607 -44.69 -10.16 18.96
CA LYS A 607 -45.65 -10.00 20.09
C LYS A 607 -47.04 -10.64 19.90
N GLY A 608 -47.29 -11.40 18.83
CA GLY A 608 -48.57 -12.07 18.58
C GLY A 608 -48.53 -13.56 18.27
N ASN A 609 -47.34 -14.16 18.06
CA ASN A 609 -47.22 -15.57 17.69
C ASN A 609 -46.78 -16.41 18.89
N SER A 610 -47.74 -16.71 19.78
CA SER A 610 -47.60 -17.86 20.68
C SER A 610 -47.62 -19.13 19.83
N ARG A 611 -46.54 -19.90 19.86
CA ARG A 611 -46.60 -21.33 19.47
C ARG A 611 -47.52 -22.09 20.41
#